data_AF-A0A6N8RA40-F1
#
_entry.id   AF-A0A6N8RA40-F1
#
_cell.length_a   1.000
_cell.length_b   1.000
_cell.length_c   1.000
_cell.angle_alpha   90.00
_cell.angle_beta   90.00
_cell.angle_gamma   90.00
#
_symmetry.space_group_name_H-M   'P 1'
#
loop_
_entity.id
_entity.type
_entity.pdbx_description
1 polymer ?
#
loop_
_entity_poly.entity_id
_entity_poly.type
_entity_poly.pdbx_seq_one_letter_code
_entity_poly.pdbx_strand_id
1 'polypeptide(L)' 'IEAQLRQVLREKRMREGEGYTTDETLLASQILAFCEGMLSRFVRSEFKYRPTDDFDARWPLIAAQLQ' A
#
# COMPACT_ATOMS: atom_id res chain seq x y z
N ILE A 1 1.65 1.82 -12.20
CA ILE A 1 1.90 1.73 -10.74
C ILE A 1 1.20 0.52 -10.14
N GLU A 2 -0.13 0.38 -10.24
CA GLU A 2 -0.83 -0.79 -9.70
C GLU A 2 -0.27 -2.14 -10.21
N ALA A 3 -0.02 -2.23 -11.53
CA ALA A 3 0.60 -3.41 -12.13
C ALA A 3 1.98 -3.76 -11.55
N GLN A 4 2.77 -2.74 -11.17
CA GLN A 4 4.08 -2.93 -10.55
C GLN A 4 3.94 -3.40 -9.09
N LEU A 5 2.98 -2.85 -8.34
CA LEU A 5 2.67 -3.33 -6.98
C LEU A 5 2.25 -4.80 -7.00
N ARG A 6 1.35 -5.19 -7.92
CA ARG A 6 0.96 -6.59 -8.09
C ARG A 6 2.15 -7.48 -8.42
N GLN A 7 3.06 -7.02 -9.28
CA GLN A 7 4.26 -7.78 -9.61
C GLN A 7 5.12 -8.02 -8.37
N VAL A 8 5.39 -6.98 -7.57
CA VAL A 8 6.15 -7.10 -6.32
C VAL A 8 5.49 -8.08 -5.35
N LEU A 9 4.16 -8.03 -5.19
CA LEU A 9 3.43 -8.95 -4.32
C LEU A 9 3.52 -10.41 -4.81
N ARG A 10 3.48 -10.64 -6.13
CA ARG A 10 3.65 -11.99 -6.72
C ARG A 10 5.06 -12.52 -6.59
N GLU A 11 6.08 -11.66 -6.63
CA GLU A 11 7.47 -12.06 -6.45
C GLU A 11 7.73 -12.62 -5.05
N LYS A 12 6.96 -12.21 -4.02
CA LYS A 12 7.03 -12.80 -2.67
C LYS A 12 6.86 -14.32 -2.73
N ARG A 13 5.84 -14.80 -3.44
CA ARG A 13 5.58 -16.24 -3.61
C ARG A 13 6.77 -16.98 -4.22
N MET A 14 7.46 -16.36 -5.18
CA MET A 14 8.62 -16.97 -5.83
C MET A 14 9.87 -16.95 -4.94
N ARG A 15 10.03 -15.92 -4.10
CA ARG A 15 11.22 -15.72 -3.26
C ARG A 15 11.15 -16.45 -1.92
N GLU A 16 9.97 -16.48 -1.30
CA GLU A 16 9.75 -16.98 0.06
C GLU A 16 9.03 -18.34 0.08
N GLY A 17 8.54 -18.80 -1.08
CA GLY A 17 7.81 -20.07 -1.22
C GLY A 17 6.35 -20.00 -0.79
N GLU A 18 5.96 -18.98 -0.02
CA GLU A 18 4.58 -18.70 0.38
C GLU A 18 4.06 -17.39 -0.24
N GLY A 19 2.87 -17.47 -0.82
CA GLY A 19 2.15 -16.29 -1.31
C GLY A 19 1.27 -15.68 -0.22
N TYR A 20 0.61 -14.57 -0.55
CA TYR A 20 -0.43 -14.03 0.32
C TYR A 20 -1.69 -14.91 0.27
N THR A 21 -2.44 -14.91 1.36
CA THR A 21 -3.75 -15.58 1.44
C THR A 21 -4.82 -14.84 0.64
N THR A 22 -4.67 -13.53 0.54
CA THR A 22 -5.57 -12.62 -0.18
C THR A 22 -5.06 -12.37 -1.60
N ASP A 23 -5.99 -12.17 -2.54
CA ASP A 23 -5.67 -11.86 -3.94
C ASP A 23 -4.73 -10.64 -4.06
N GLU A 24 -3.64 -10.79 -4.80
CA GLU A 24 -2.61 -9.74 -4.90
C GLU A 24 -3.11 -8.49 -5.65
N THR A 25 -4.15 -8.61 -6.49
CA THR A 25 -4.80 -7.47 -7.15
C THR A 25 -5.58 -6.65 -6.14
N LEU A 26 -6.29 -7.31 -5.22
CA LEU A 26 -6.97 -6.63 -4.13
C LEU A 26 -5.97 -5.93 -3.21
N LEU A 27 -4.88 -6.59 -2.83
CA LEU A 27 -3.84 -5.99 -1.99
C LEU A 27 -3.16 -4.79 -2.68
N ALA A 28 -2.84 -4.90 -3.97
CA ALA A 28 -2.22 -3.80 -4.72
C ALA A 28 -3.16 -2.59 -4.85
N SER A 29 -4.44 -2.82 -5.15
CA SER A 29 -5.43 -1.74 -5.24
C SER A 29 -5.66 -1.06 -3.89
N GLN A 30 -5.63 -1.81 -2.79
CA GLN A 30 -5.73 -1.28 -1.43
C GLN A 30 -4.55 -0.38 -1.06
N ILE A 31 -3.30 -0.80 -1.36
CA ILE A 31 -2.11 0.03 -1.15
C ILE A 31 -2.20 1.31 -1.99
N LEU A 32 -2.68 1.21 -3.24
CA LEU A 32 -2.82 2.36 -4.13
C LEU A 32 -3.86 3.35 -3.61
N ALA A 33 -5.02 2.87 -3.17
CA ALA A 33 -6.08 3.68 -2.59
C ALA A 33 -5.61 4.43 -1.34
N PHE A 34 -4.76 3.82 -0.51
CA PHE A 34 -4.14 4.51 0.62
C PHE A 34 -3.25 5.68 0.14
N CYS A 35 -2.37 5.44 -0.83
CA CYS A 35 -1.50 6.49 -1.38
C CYS A 35 -2.31 7.64 -1.98
N GLU A 36 -3.35 7.32 -2.77
CA GLU A 36 -4.26 8.32 -3.35
C GLU A 36 -5.01 9.11 -2.28
N GLY A 37 -5.46 8.45 -1.21
CA GLY A 37 -6.11 9.10 -0.07
C GLY A 37 -5.20 10.10 0.65
N MET A 38 -3.94 9.73 0.86
CA MET A 38 -2.94 10.62 1.47
C MET A 38 -2.62 11.83 0.58
N LEU A 39 -2.44 11.61 -0.72
CA LEU A 39 -2.21 12.69 -1.69
C LEU A 39 -3.43 13.61 -1.83
N SER A 40 -4.64 13.05 -1.89
CA SER A 40 -5.88 13.80 -1.92
C SER A 40 -6.06 14.66 -0.68
N ARG A 41 -5.76 14.12 0.51
CA ARG A 41 -5.79 14.89 1.76
C ARG A 41 -4.76 16.02 1.75
N PHE A 42 -3.54 15.75 1.27
CA PHE A 42 -2.49 16.75 1.16
C PHE A 42 -2.91 17.94 0.29
N VAL A 43 -3.42 17.68 -0.92
CA VAL A 43 -3.91 18.72 -1.84
C VAL A 43 -5.09 19.50 -1.27
N ARG A 44 -6.11 18.81 -0.73
CA ARG A 44 -7.30 19.47 -0.13
C ARG A 44 -6.96 20.30 1.10
N SER A 45 -5.84 20.02 1.76
CA SER A 45 -5.38 20.76 2.93
C SER A 45 -4.45 21.93 2.58
N GLU A 46 -4.33 22.29 1.30
CA GLU A 46 -3.38 23.29 0.82
C GLU A 46 -1.95 22.98 1.30
N PHE A 47 -1.57 21.71 1.16
CA PHE A 47 -0.25 21.19 1.53
C PHE A 47 0.07 21.19 3.03
N LYS A 48 -0.92 21.40 3.90
CA LYS A 48 -0.74 21.38 5.37
C LYS A 48 -0.46 19.99 5.93
N TYR A 49 -1.16 18.95 5.47
CA TYR A 49 -0.98 17.57 5.97
C TYR A 49 -0.07 16.78 5.03
N ARG A 50 1.18 16.56 5.40
CA ARG A 50 2.13 15.87 4.52
C ARG A 50 1.76 14.38 4.43
N PRO A 51 1.84 13.77 3.23
CA PRO A 51 1.53 12.36 3.05
C PRO A 51 2.36 11.40 3.91
N THR A 52 3.55 11.83 4.35
CA THR A 52 4.48 11.04 5.17
C THR A 52 4.33 11.28 6.66
N ASP A 53 3.43 12.17 7.09
CA ASP A 53 3.17 12.38 8.51
C ASP A 53 2.63 11.07 9.15
N ASP A 54 3.26 10.66 10.25
CA ASP A 54 3.03 9.41 10.99
C ASP A 54 3.21 8.11 10.16
N PHE A 55 4.00 8.14 9.08
CA PHE A 55 4.16 6.96 8.22
C PHE A 55 4.60 5.70 9.00
N ASP A 56 5.54 5.84 9.94
CA ASP A 56 6.02 4.71 10.76
C ASP A 56 4.91 4.08 11.62
N ALA A 57 3.90 4.85 12.01
CA ALA A 57 2.73 4.35 12.73
C ALA A 57 1.65 3.80 11.78
N ARG A 58 1.54 4.36 10.57
CA ARG A 58 0.55 3.94 9.55
C ARG A 58 0.98 2.65 8.85
N TRP A 59 2.26 2.48 8.57
CA TRP A 59 2.78 1.33 7.82
C TRP A 59 2.44 -0.01 8.47
N PRO A 60 2.60 -0.22 9.78
CA PRO A 60 2.16 -1.46 10.43
C PRO A 60 0.67 -1.79 10.21
N LEU A 61 -0.20 -0.78 10.15
CA LEU A 61 -1.65 -0.97 9.91
C LEU A 61 -1.95 -1.40 8.47
N ILE A 62 -1.13 -0.96 7.51
CA ILE A 62 -1.24 -1.36 6.10
C ILE A 62 -0.62 -2.74 5.91
N ALA A 63 0.57 -2.96 6.47
CA ALA A 63 1.27 -4.24 6.42
C ALA A 63 0.46 -5.37 7.08
N ALA A 64 -0.32 -5.07 8.12
CA ALA A 64 -1.24 -6.03 8.73
C ALA A 64 -2.33 -6.54 7.77
N GLN A 65 -2.61 -5.84 6.66
CA GLN A 65 -3.53 -6.30 5.61
C GLN A 65 -2.85 -7.27 4.64
N LEU A 66 -1.51 -7.34 4.64
CA LEU A 66 -0.69 -8.22 3.81
C LEU A 66 -0.46 -9.56 4.55
N GLN A 67 -1.51 -10.38 4.69
CA GLN A 67 -1.44 -11.71 5.28
C GLN A 67 -1.26 -12.79 4.21
#